data_AF-A0A1A6JCJ6-F1
#
_entry.id   AF-A0A1A6JCJ6-F1
#
_cell.length_a   1.000
_cell.length_b   1.000
_cell.length_c   1.000
_cell.angle_alpha   90.00
_cell.angle_beta   90.00
_cell.angle_gamma   90.00
#
_symmetry.space_group_name_H-M   'P 1'
#
loop_
_entity.id
_entity.type
_entity.pdbx_description
1 polymer ?
#
loop_
_entity_poly.entity_id
_entity_poly.type
_entity_poly.pdbx_seq_one_letter_code
_entity_poly.pdbx_strand_id
1 'polypeptide(L)'
;MSKLTSAERKARDNERFSQRVNDRREKGEDVVAYALTNKKAVKFLTKSEKKRFNEAKVIRQEEQRVKDQEELNRIEDSFTTKQFDDE
;
A
#
# COMPACT_ATOMS: atom_id res chain seq x y z
N MET A 1 32.85 14.79 6.66
CA MET A 1 31.86 13.69 6.63
C MET A 1 31.94 13.00 5.28
N SER A 2 32.42 11.75 5.21
CA SER A 2 32.40 10.99 3.96
C SER A 2 30.93 10.71 3.57
N LYS A 3 30.60 10.88 2.30
CA LYS A 3 29.27 10.56 1.80
C LYS A 3 29.15 9.04 1.69
N LEU A 4 28.12 8.46 2.33
CA LEU A 4 27.81 7.05 2.18
C LEU A 4 27.65 6.68 0.71
N THR A 5 28.27 5.58 0.32
CA THR A 5 28.07 4.93 -0.97
C THR A 5 26.63 4.41 -1.08
N SER A 6 26.18 4.14 -2.30
CA SER A 6 24.86 3.56 -2.54
C SER A 6 24.65 2.21 -1.86
N ALA A 7 25.71 1.40 -1.74
CA ALA A 7 25.67 0.13 -1.04
C ALA A 7 25.45 0.32 0.47
N GLU A 8 26.20 1.23 1.09
CA GLU A 8 26.08 1.53 2.53
C GLU A 8 24.72 2.14 2.87
N ARG A 9 24.19 3.03 2.02
CA ARG A 9 22.83 3.56 2.19
C ARG A 9 21.79 2.45 2.17
N LYS A 10 21.90 1.52 1.21
CA LYS A 10 20.98 0.38 1.10
C LYS A 10 21.08 -0.56 2.30
N ALA A 11 22.28 -0.80 2.82
CA ALA A 11 22.50 -1.62 4.02
C ALA A 11 21.84 -0.98 5.25
N ARG A 12 22.14 0.30 5.49
CA ARG A 12 21.55 1.09 6.57
C ARG A 12 20.02 1.12 6.50
N ASP A 13 19.46 1.34 5.31
CA ASP A 13 18.02 1.39 5.15
C ASP A 13 17.38 0.02 5.38
N ASN A 14 18.01 -1.07 4.93
CA ASN A 14 17.54 -2.43 5.21
C ASN A 14 17.55 -2.74 6.71
N GLU A 15 18.62 -2.39 7.42
CA GLU A 15 18.73 -2.58 8.86
C GLU A 15 17.62 -1.82 9.59
N ARG A 16 17.40 -0.54 9.24
CA ARG A 16 16.31 0.27 9.78
C ARG A 16 14.93 -0.33 9.53
N PHE A 17 14.67 -0.84 8.33
CA PHE A 17 13.38 -1.48 8.02
C PHE A 17 13.20 -2.80 8.77
N SER A 18 14.26 -3.61 8.88
CA SER A 18 14.25 -4.86 9.65
C SER A 18 13.91 -4.58 11.12
N GLN A 19 14.59 -3.60 11.72
CA GLN A 19 14.36 -3.23 13.12
C GLN A 19 12.93 -2.72 13.32
N ARG A 20 12.46 -1.81 12.47
CA ARG A 20 11.07 -1.31 12.53
C ARG A 20 10.00 -2.39 12.37
N VAL A 21 10.28 -3.45 11.62
CA VAL A 21 9.36 -4.59 11.46
C VAL A 21 9.37 -5.44 12.72
N ASN A 22 10.54 -5.68 13.32
CA ASN A 22 10.67 -6.44 14.55
C ASN A 22 10.04 -5.71 15.74
N ASP A 23 10.33 -4.41 15.92
CA ASP A 23 9.74 -3.59 16.98
C ASP A 23 8.20 -3.62 16.93
N ARG A 24 7.62 -3.61 15.72
CA ARG A 24 6.18 -3.73 15.53
C ARG A 24 5.65 -5.09 15.94
N ARG A 25 6.37 -6.16 15.57
CA ARG A 25 6.02 -7.52 15.96
C ARG A 25 6.05 -7.69 17.48
N GLU A 26 7.06 -7.13 18.14
CA GLU A 26 7.20 -7.14 19.60
C GLU A 26 6.09 -6.35 20.29
N LYS A 27 5.68 -5.21 19.72
CA LYS A 27 4.57 -4.39 20.22
C LYS A 27 3.18 -4.94 19.88
N GLY A 28 3.09 -6.01 19.10
CA GLY A 28 1.82 -6.55 18.61
C GLY A 28 1.13 -5.66 17.57
N GLU A 29 1.85 -4.75 16.93
CA GLU A 29 1.33 -3.89 15.86
C GLU A 29 1.17 -4.67 14.53
N ASP A 30 0.27 -4.21 13.67
CA ASP A 30 0.05 -4.84 12.37
C ASP A 30 1.18 -4.53 11.37
N VAL A 31 2.14 -5.46 11.30
CA VAL A 31 3.27 -5.43 10.38
C VAL A 31 2.81 -5.47 8.91
N VAL A 32 1.68 -6.12 8.61
CA VAL A 32 1.14 -6.22 7.24
C VAL A 32 0.59 -4.87 6.80
N ALA A 33 -0.17 -4.18 7.66
CA ALA A 33 -0.63 -2.82 7.41
C ALA A 33 0.54 -1.85 7.20
N TYR A 34 1.61 -1.98 8.00
CA TYR A 34 2.84 -1.22 7.80
C TYR A 34 3.48 -1.51 6.43
N ALA A 35 3.54 -2.78 6.02
CA ALA A 35 4.09 -3.15 4.72
C ALA A 35 3.24 -2.70 3.52
N LEU A 36 1.91 -2.59 3.68
CA LEU A 36 1.00 -2.06 2.64
C LEU A 36 1.27 -0.59 2.34
N THR A 37 1.75 0.17 3.33
CA THR A 37 2.15 1.58 3.16
C THR A 37 3.64 1.70 2.84
N ASN A 38 4.48 0.75 3.27
CA ASN A 38 5.93 0.79 3.11
C ASN A 38 6.45 -0.41 2.31
N LYS A 39 6.59 -0.25 0.99
CA LYS A 39 7.01 -1.32 0.05
C LYS A 39 8.31 -2.05 0.44
N LYS A 40 9.25 -1.38 1.11
CA LYS A 40 10.53 -1.98 1.53
C LYS A 40 10.39 -2.94 2.71
N ALA A 41 9.36 -2.75 3.56
CA ALA A 41 9.11 -3.62 4.70
C ALA A 41 8.67 -5.04 4.28
N VAL A 42 8.10 -5.19 3.07
CA VAL A 42 7.69 -6.48 2.49
C VAL A 42 8.82 -7.52 2.50
N LYS A 43 10.08 -7.07 2.35
CA LYS A 43 11.26 -7.95 2.35
C LYS A 43 11.44 -8.69 3.68
N PHE A 44 11.04 -8.07 4.79
CA PHE A 44 11.23 -8.55 6.16
C PHE A 44 10.01 -9.26 6.74
N LEU A 45 8.95 -9.43 5.94
CA LEU A 45 7.80 -10.24 6.31
C LEU A 45 8.15 -11.73 6.31
N THR A 46 7.60 -12.44 7.30
CA THR A 46 7.55 -13.90 7.36
C THR A 46 6.63 -14.45 6.26
N LYS A 47 6.65 -15.77 6.05
CA LYS A 47 5.82 -16.42 5.01
C LYS A 47 4.32 -16.21 5.25
N SER A 48 3.86 -16.33 6.50
CA SER A 48 2.46 -16.11 6.88
C SER A 48 2.05 -14.65 6.70
N GLU A 49 2.91 -13.71 7.13
CA GLU A 49 2.68 -12.28 6.92
C GLU A 49 2.64 -11.91 5.43
N LYS A 50 3.49 -12.52 4.59
CA LYS A 50 3.45 -12.32 3.12
C LYS A 50 2.15 -12.81 2.50
N LYS A 51 1.62 -13.94 2.96
CA LYS A 51 0.32 -14.45 2.51
C LYS A 51 -0.78 -13.43 2.83
N ARG A 52 -0.87 -12.99 4.09
CA ARG A 52 -1.82 -11.96 4.54
C ARG A 52 -1.66 -10.64 3.79
N PHE A 53 -0.41 -10.24 3.51
CA PHE A 53 -0.11 -9.06 2.73
C PHE A 53 -0.67 -9.14 1.30
N ASN A 54 -0.52 -10.28 0.63
CA ASN A 54 -1.06 -10.47 -0.71
C ASN A 54 -2.59 -10.45 -0.71
N GLU A 55 -3.22 -11.13 0.24
CA GLU A 55 -4.68 -11.11 0.41
C GLU A 55 -5.20 -9.68 0.63
N ALA A 56 -4.62 -8.95 1.58
CA ALA A 56 -5.00 -7.58 1.88
C ALA A 56 -4.73 -6.62 0.71
N LYS A 57 -3.67 -6.86 -0.07
CA LYS A 57 -3.38 -6.10 -1.28
C LYS A 57 -4.44 -6.31 -2.36
N VAL A 58 -4.89 -7.55 -2.57
CA VAL A 58 -5.95 -7.86 -3.55
C VAL A 58 -7.26 -7.21 -3.14
N ILE A 59 -7.64 -7.31 -1.86
CA ILE A 59 -8.85 -6.67 -1.33
C ILE A 59 -8.81 -5.15 -1.59
N ARG A 60 -7.70 -4.49 -1.24
CA ARG A 60 -7.54 -3.05 -1.48
C ARG A 60 -7.61 -2.67 -2.95
N GLN A 61 -7.10 -3.51 -3.84
CA GLN A 61 -7.17 -3.27 -5.29
C GLN A 61 -8.61 -3.39 -5.80
N GLU A 62 -9.35 -4.37 -5.31
CA GLU A 62 -10.76 -4.57 -5.67
C GLU A 62 -11.64 -3.44 -5.13
N GLU A 63 -11.44 -3.03 -3.86
CA GLU A 63 -12.12 -1.87 -3.28
C GLU A 63 -11.87 -0.59 -4.08
N GLN A 64 -10.64 -0.38 -4.56
CA GLN A 64 -10.32 0.76 -5.42
C GLN A 64 -11.04 0.66 -6.74
N ARG A 65 -11.04 -0.52 -7.38
CA ARG A 65 -11.71 -0.76 -8.66
C ARG A 65 -13.21 -0.47 -8.59
N VAL A 66 -13.87 -0.89 -7.50
CA VAL A 66 -15.30 -0.63 -7.27
C VAL A 66 -15.56 0.88 -7.13
N LYS A 67 -14.76 1.58 -6.32
CA LYS A 67 -14.90 3.04 -6.15
C LYS A 67 -14.67 3.80 -7.45
N ASP A 68 -13.65 3.41 -8.21
CA ASP A 68 -13.36 4.01 -9.51
C ASP A 68 -14.54 3.81 -10.47
N GLN A 69 -15.17 2.63 -10.47
CA GLN A 69 -16.37 2.36 -11.28
C GLN A 69 -17.59 3.17 -10.82
N GLU A 70 -17.82 3.27 -9.50
CA GLU A 70 -18.90 4.11 -8.95
C GLU A 70 -18.73 5.59 -9.32
N GLU A 71 -17.48 6.09 -9.33
CA GLU A 71 -17.16 7.44 -9.75
C GLU A 71 -17.40 7.65 -11.24
N LEU A 72 -16.98 6.70 -12.09
CA LEU A 72 -17.26 6.74 -13.53
C LEU A 72 -18.77 6.76 -13.80
N ASN A 73 -19.55 5.91 -13.14
CA ASN A 73 -21.00 5.89 -13.29
C ASN A 73 -21.63 7.24 -12.87
N ARG A 74 -21.18 7.82 -11.75
CA ARG A 74 -21.65 9.14 -11.30
C ARG A 74 -21.34 10.23 -12.34
N ILE A 75 -20.17 10.17 -12.95
CA ILE A 75 -19.76 11.09 -14.00
C ILE A 75 -20.66 10.89 -15.24
N GLU A 76 -20.88 9.66 -15.70
CA GLU A 76 -21.77 9.34 -16.82
C GLU A 76 -23.21 9.82 -16.60
N ASP A 77 -23.77 9.57 -15.42
CA ASP A 77 -25.09 10.07 -15.01
C ASP A 77 -25.16 11.60 -15.09
N SER A 78 -24.11 12.30 -14.64
CA SER A 78 -24.08 13.77 -14.69
C SER A 78 -24.01 14.35 -16.10
N PHE A 79 -23.46 13.60 -17.07
CA PHE A 79 -23.43 13.99 -18.48
C PHE A 79 -24.76 13.71 -19.17
N THR A 80 -25.40 12.58 -18.85
CA THR A 80 -26.69 12.20 -19.43
C THR A 80 -27.82 13.10 -18.93
N THR A 81 -27.90 13.44 -17.64
CA THR A 81 -28.93 14.35 -17.14
C THR A 81 -28.85 15.74 -17.76
N LYS A 82 -27.65 16.30 -17.97
CA LYS A 82 -27.48 17.59 -18.64
C LYS A 82 -27.93 17.61 -20.10
N GLN A 83 -27.83 16.48 -20.81
CA GLN A 83 -28.31 16.39 -22.20
C GLN A 83 -29.85 16.44 -22.29
N PHE A 84 -30.58 16.07 -21.24
CA PHE A 84 -32.05 16.09 -21.21
C PHE A 84 -32.63 17.37 -20.57
N ASP A 85 -31.83 18.17 -19.86
CA ASP A 85 -32.26 19.44 -19.25
C ASP A 85 -32.01 20.67 -20.16
N ASP A 86 -31.25 20.52 -21.25
CA ASP A 86 -30.93 21.57 -22.24
C ASP A 86 -31.86 21.57 -23.49
N GLU A 87 -32.97 20.81 -23.47
CA GLU A 87 -34.02 20.76 -24.52
C GLU A 87 -35.33 21.45 -24.07
#